data_AF-X0X663-F1
#
_entry.id   AF-X0X663-F1
#
_cell.length_a   1.000
_cell.length_b   1.000
_cell.length_c   1.000
_cell.angle_alpha   90.00
_cell.angle_beta   90.00
_cell.angle_gamma   90.00
#
_symmetry.space_group_name_H-M   'P 1'
#
loop_
_entity.id
_entity.type
_entity.pdbx_description
1 polymer ?
#
loop_
_entity_poly.entity_id
_entity_poly.type
_entity_poly.pdbx_seq_one_letter_code
_entity_poly.pdbx_strand_id
1 'polypeptide(L)'
;MANIVGIDLGTTFSALATLNAIGKPEIVPNADGERLTPSAIFFDEENSDIIRVGIEAINSRRLNAQRSARWIKRNMGDPNYRKRIDNKDWTPVELSSLIL
;
A
#
# COMPACT_ATOMS: atom_id res chain seq x y z
N MET A 1 -21.57 -15.83 -3.93
CA MET A 1 -21.19 -14.78 -4.89
C MET A 1 -19.93 -14.13 -4.38
N ALA A 2 -18.90 -13.97 -5.21
CA ALA A 2 -17.73 -13.21 -4.82
C ALA A 2 -18.11 -11.72 -4.79
N ASN A 3 -17.83 -11.03 -3.68
CA ASN A 3 -18.00 -9.59 -3.60
C ASN A 3 -16.91 -8.94 -4.46
N ILE A 4 -17.32 -8.27 -5.54
CA ILE A 4 -16.40 -7.52 -6.40
C ILE A 4 -16.23 -6.13 -5.81
N VAL A 5 -14.98 -5.68 -5.70
CA VAL A 5 -14.63 -4.34 -5.22
C VAL A 5 -13.87 -3.58 -6.30
N GLY A 6 -14.00 -2.26 -6.29
CA GLY A 6 -13.18 -1.35 -7.10
C GLY A 6 -12.01 -0.84 -6.27
N ILE A 7 -10.79 -0.89 -6.82
CA ILE A 7 -9.60 -0.35 -6.16
C ILE A 7 -8.98 0.72 -7.06
N ASP A 8 -8.88 1.95 -6.53
CA ASP A 8 -7.98 2.95 -7.09
C ASP A 8 -6.64 2.81 -6.37
N LEU A 9 -5.67 2.18 -7.04
CA LEU A 9 -4.30 2.04 -6.55
C LEU A 9 -3.49 3.23 -7.06
N GLY A 10 -3.48 4.35 -6.34
CA GLY A 10 -2.82 5.59 -6.75
C GLY A 10 -1.36 5.69 -6.32
N THR A 11 -0.65 6.70 -6.86
CA THR A 11 0.77 6.94 -6.54
C THR A 11 0.98 7.42 -5.11
N THR A 12 0.03 8.18 -4.57
CA THR A 12 0.12 8.84 -3.26
C THR A 12 -0.90 8.28 -2.27
N PHE A 13 -2.12 8.06 -2.73
CA PHE A 13 -3.21 7.48 -1.96
C PHE A 13 -3.88 6.39 -2.78
N SER A 14 -4.51 5.45 -2.08
CA SER A 14 -5.35 4.40 -2.64
C SER A 14 -6.70 4.38 -1.93
N ALA A 15 -7.71 3.87 -2.62
CA ALA A 15 -9.07 3.77 -2.08
C ALA A 15 -9.73 2.46 -2.56
N LEU A 16 -10.65 1.95 -1.74
CA LEU A 16 -11.48 0.80 -2.07
C LEU A 16 -12.95 1.22 -2.05
N ALA A 17 -13.70 0.79 -3.06
CA ALA A 17 -15.14 0.99 -3.15
C ALA A 17 -15.88 -0.33 -3.34
N THR A 18 -17.07 -0.41 -2.78
CA THR A 18 -18.01 -1.53 -2.94
C THR A 18 -19.37 -1.00 -3.39
N LEU A 19 -20.23 -1.88 -3.90
CA LEU A 19 -21.65 -1.59 -4.03
C LEU A 19 -22.35 -1.98 -2.74
N ASN A 20 -23.14 -1.07 -2.16
CA ASN A 20 -23.96 -1.38 -1.01
C ASN A 20 -25.19 -2.22 -1.38
N ALA A 21 -26.03 -2.54 -0.40
CA ALA A 21 -27.20 -3.43 -0.59
C ALA A 21 -28.20 -2.97 -1.67
N ILE A 22 -28.23 -1.67 -1.99
CA ILE A 22 -29.11 -1.11 -3.03
C ILE A 22 -28.37 -0.84 -4.36
N GLY A 23 -27.13 -1.32 -4.49
CA GLY A 23 -26.33 -1.17 -5.71
C GLY A 23 -25.67 0.20 -5.89
N LYS A 24 -25.59 1.03 -4.82
CA LYS A 24 -24.91 2.33 -4.89
C LYS A 24 -23.43 2.18 -4.50
N PRO A 25 -22.49 2.79 -5.25
CA PRO A 25 -21.08 2.75 -4.90
C PRO A 25 -20.80 3.56 -3.62
N GLU A 26 -20.02 2.97 -2.71
CA GLU A 26 -19.54 3.61 -1.49
C GLU A 26 -18.06 3.29 -1.24
N ILE A 27 -17.32 4.26 -0.70
CA ILE A 27 -15.92 4.07 -0.29
C ILE A 27 -15.91 3.38 1.07
N VAL A 28 -15.12 2.31 1.17
CA VAL A 28 -14.90 1.57 2.41
C VAL A 28 -13.79 2.28 3.21
N PRO A 29 -14.06 2.75 4.44
CA PRO A 29 -13.01 3.27 5.32
C PRO A 29 -11.98 2.18 5.63
N ASN A 30 -10.71 2.57 5.75
CA ASN A 30 -9.64 1.68 6.20
C ASN A 30 -9.73 1.42 7.72
N ALA A 31 -8.79 0.64 8.25
CA ALA A 31 -8.75 0.29 9.67
C ALA A 31 -8.64 1.51 10.61
N ASP A 32 -8.14 2.64 10.10
CA ASP A 32 -8.01 3.90 10.84
C ASP A 32 -9.27 4.79 10.73
N GLY A 33 -10.30 4.33 10.01
CA GLY A 33 -11.54 5.09 9.75
C GLY A 33 -11.43 6.09 8.59
N GLU A 34 -10.29 6.14 7.90
CA GLU A 34 -10.05 7.06 6.80
C GLU A 34 -10.50 6.48 5.46
N ARG A 35 -11.06 7.33 4.59
CA ARG A 35 -11.53 6.90 3.25
C ARG A 35 -10.42 6.75 2.22
N LEU A 36 -9.24 7.30 2.51
CA LEU A 36 -8.05 7.21 1.67
C LEU A 36 -6.92 6.59 2.48
N THR A 37 -6.19 5.67 1.86
CA THR A 37 -5.02 5.03 2.46
C THR A 37 -3.77 5.53 1.75
N PRO A 38 -2.76 6.11 2.45
CA PRO A 38 -1.50 6.45 1.82
C PRO A 38 -0.86 5.24 1.11
N SER A 39 -0.41 5.41 -0.12
CA SER A 39 0.32 4.39 -0.88
C SER A 39 1.77 4.32 -0.39
N ALA A 40 1.94 3.81 0.82
CA ALA A 40 3.18 3.78 1.56
C ALA A 40 3.34 2.47 2.31
N ILE A 41 4.57 1.97 2.34
CA ILE A 41 4.97 0.74 3.01
C ILE A 41 6.17 1.06 3.90
N PHE A 42 6.23 0.44 5.07
CA PHE A 42 7.38 0.48 5.96
C PHE A 42 7.69 -0.93 6.46
N PHE A 43 8.92 -1.37 6.24
CA PHE A 43 9.42 -2.66 6.71
C PHE A 43 10.01 -2.48 8.11
N ASP A 44 9.48 -3.17 9.11
CA ASP A 44 10.01 -3.10 10.46
C ASP A 44 11.45 -3.65 10.51
N GLU A 45 12.28 -3.04 11.36
CA GLU A 45 13.70 -3.35 11.47
C GLU A 45 13.97 -4.41 12.53
N GLU A 46 13.18 -4.44 13.60
CA GLU A 46 13.32 -5.38 14.70
C GLU A 46 12.59 -6.70 14.42
N ASN A 47 11.50 -6.63 13.65
CA ASN A 47 10.74 -7.81 13.26
C ASN A 47 10.46 -7.82 11.74
N SER A 48 11.20 -8.63 11.00
CA SER A 48 11.08 -8.73 9.54
C SER A 48 9.71 -9.16 9.03
N ASP A 49 8.88 -9.76 9.89
CA ASP A 49 7.53 -10.21 9.52
C ASP A 49 6.49 -9.07 9.62
N ILE A 50 6.85 -7.94 10.24
CA ILE A 50 5.97 -6.79 10.39
C ILE A 50 6.18 -5.81 9.24
N ILE A 51 5.15 -5.69 8.40
CA ILE A 51 5.05 -4.67 7.36
C ILE A 51 3.89 -3.74 7.71
N ARG A 52 4.18 -2.44 7.83
CA ARG A 52 3.16 -1.41 8.02
C ARG A 52 2.80 -0.81 6.67
N VAL A 53 1.52 -0.50 6.49
CA VAL A 53 0.95 0.08 5.25
C VAL A 53 0.13 1.31 5.63
N GLY A 54 -0.05 2.25 4.71
CA GLY A 54 -0.94 3.39 4.94
C GLY A 54 -0.33 4.45 5.86
N ILE A 55 -1.14 4.99 6.77
CA ILE A 55 -0.71 6.07 7.66
C ILE A 55 0.36 5.60 8.64
N GLU A 56 0.28 4.35 9.10
CA GLU A 56 1.29 3.76 9.98
C GLU A 56 2.65 3.67 9.30
N ALA A 57 2.70 3.36 8.00
CA ALA A 57 3.95 3.40 7.24
C ALA A 57 4.54 4.82 7.15
N ILE A 58 3.68 5.83 6.96
CA ILE A 58 4.09 7.24 6.95
C ILE A 58 4.65 7.65 8.31
N ASN A 59 3.98 7.25 9.40
CA ASN A 59 4.37 7.54 10.77
C ASN A 59 5.71 6.89 11.14
N SER A 60 5.90 5.61 10.77
CA SER A 60 7.12 4.84 11.06
C SER A 60 8.32 5.26 10.22
N ARG A 61 8.13 5.94 9.08
CA ARG A 61 9.24 6.45 8.25
C ARG A 61 10.24 7.31 9.03
N ARG A 62 9.81 7.98 10.10
CA ARG A 62 10.70 8.78 10.98
C ARG A 62 11.77 7.95 11.67
N LEU A 63 11.53 6.65 11.87
CA LEU A 63 12.48 5.73 12.49
C LEU A 63 13.64 5.43 11.53
N ASN A 64 13.30 5.04 10.29
CA ASN A 64 14.29 4.77 9.26
C ASN A 64 13.70 4.98 7.85
N ALA A 65 14.04 6.10 7.22
CA ALA A 65 13.48 6.43 5.90
C ALA A 65 13.89 5.45 4.79
N GLN A 66 15.01 4.74 4.95
CA GLN A 66 15.49 3.78 3.95
C GLN A 66 14.64 2.51 3.90
N ARG A 67 13.98 2.18 5.02
CA ARG A 67 13.04 1.05 5.13
C ARG A 67 11.61 1.37 4.68
N SER A 68 11.41 2.52 4.05
CA SER A 68 10.11 2.91 3.48
C SER A 68 10.11 2.82 1.95
N ALA A 69 8.97 2.43 1.38
CA ALA A 69 8.67 2.50 -0.05
C ALA A 69 7.43 3.37 -0.29
N ARG A 70 7.55 4.34 -1.21
CA ARG A 70 6.50 5.31 -1.59
C ARG A 70 6.61 5.63 -3.07
N TRP A 71 5.54 6.15 -3.65
CA TRP A 71 5.45 6.51 -5.08
C TRP A 71 5.75 5.34 -6.03
N ILE A 72 5.50 4.11 -5.56
CA ILE A 72 5.80 2.85 -6.24
C ILE A 72 5.18 2.82 -7.64
N LYS A 73 3.96 3.37 -7.78
CA LYS A 73 3.23 3.45 -9.06
C LYS A 73 4.02 4.11 -10.19
N ARG A 74 4.95 5.02 -9.89
CA ARG A 74 5.80 5.68 -10.91
C ARG A 74 6.80 4.72 -11.57
N ASN A 75 7.13 3.63 -10.89
CA ASN A 75 8.07 2.61 -11.37
C ASN A 75 7.35 1.37 -11.91
N MET A 76 6.02 1.34 -11.93
CA MET A 76 5.27 0.19 -12.47
C MET A 76 5.60 -0.03 -13.94
N GLY A 77 5.89 -1.29 -14.31
CA GLY A 77 6.31 -1.66 -15.66
C GLY A 77 7.79 -1.45 -15.97
N ASP A 78 8.57 -0.83 -15.06
CA ASP A 78 10.02 -0.77 -15.19
C ASP A 78 10.63 -2.15 -14.84
N PRO A 79 11.27 -2.86 -15.79
CA PRO A 79 11.87 -4.17 -15.53
C PRO A 79 13.10 -4.11 -14.61
N ASN A 80 13.72 -2.93 -14.46
CA ASN A 80 14.99 -2.75 -13.76
C ASN A 80 14.83 -2.18 -12.34
N TYR A 81 13.70 -1.55 -12.03
CA TYR A 81 13.49 -1.00 -10.69
C TYR A 81 13.48 -2.12 -9.64
N ARG A 82 14.32 -1.99 -8.62
CA ARG A 82 14.30 -2.81 -7.41
C ARG A 82 14.48 -1.92 -6.19
N LYS A 83 13.66 -2.15 -5.16
CA LYS A 83 13.88 -1.60 -3.82
C LYS A 83 14.48 -2.70 -2.96
N ARG A 84 15.77 -2.60 -2.65
CA ARG A 84 16.45 -3.50 -1.72
C ARG A 84 16.03 -3.18 -0.29
N ILE A 85 15.53 -4.17 0.43
CA ILE A 85 15.30 -4.15 1.88
C ILE A 85 15.88 -5.45 2.44
N ASP A 86 16.83 -5.33 3.36
CA ASP A 86 17.60 -6.46 3.87
C ASP A 86 18.21 -7.27 2.72
N ASN A 87 17.94 -8.58 2.69
CA ASN A 87 18.45 -9.50 1.67
C ASN A 87 17.49 -9.73 0.50
N LYS A 88 16.41 -8.94 0.40
CA LYS A 88 15.39 -9.08 -0.64
C LYS A 88 15.29 -7.85 -1.53
N ASP A 89 15.24 -8.08 -2.84
CA ASP A 89 14.89 -7.07 -3.83
C ASP A 89 13.40 -7.13 -4.14
N TRP A 90 12.71 -6.03 -3.89
CA TRP A 90 11.28 -5.92 -4.16
C TRP A 90 11.03 -5.22 -5.48
N THR A 91 10.22 -5.84 -6.33
CA THR A 91 9.71 -5.24 -7.57
C THR A 91 8.59 -4.24 -7.28
N PRO A 92 8.26 -3.33 -8.22
CA PRO A 92 7.09 -2.45 -8.08
C PRO A 92 5.79 -3.24 -7.87
N VAL A 93 5.64 -4.38 -8.54
CA VAL A 93 4.45 -5.23 -8.45
C VAL A 93 4.31 -5.83 -7.04
N GLU A 94 5.37 -6.40 -6.49
CA GLU A 94 5.34 -6.97 -5.13
C GLU A 94 5.13 -5.91 -4.05
N LEU A 95 5.69 -4.71 -4.23
CA LEU A 95 5.44 -3.60 -3.31
C LEU A 95 3.97 -3.18 -3.40
N SER A 96 3.46 -2.95 -4.61
CA SER A 96 2.05 -2.61 -4.80
C SER A 96 1.09 -3.68 -4.26
N SER A 97 1.45 -4.97 -4.31
CA SER A 97 0.62 -6.03 -3.74
C SER A 97 0.54 -6.02 -2.22
N LEU A 98 1.45 -5.32 -1.51
CA LEU A 98 1.33 -5.13 -0.07
C LEU A 98 0.30 -4.04 0.29
N ILE A 99 -0.08 -3.20 -0.67
CA ILE A 99 -1.10 -2.15 -0.50
C ILE A 99 -2.52 -2.69 -0.81
N LEU A 100 -2.60 -3.75 -1.63
CA LEU A 100 -3.83 -4.45 -2.00
C LEU A 100 -4.21 -5.49 -0.95
#